data_AF-A0A9X0LFX7-F1
#
_entry.id   AF-A0A9X0LFX7-F1
#
_cell.length_a   1.000
_cell.length_b   1.000
_cell.length_c   1.000
_cell.angle_alpha   90.00
_cell.angle_beta   90.00
_cell.angle_gamma   90.00
#
_symmetry.space_group_name_H-M   'P 1'
#
loop_
_entity.id
_entity.type
_entity.pdbx_description
1 polymer ?
#
loop_
_entity_poly.entity_id
_entity_poly.type
_entity_poly.pdbx_seq_one_letter_code
_entity_poly.pdbx_strand_id
1 'polypeptide(L)'
;MHFLAALRGELRVGSGGCLVLRDAEMQSYVVVWPPGVTLLTDGRIGVRVPKVGALTAGDRISAGGGYEELPTVAQPSDLYPLVPPECNDVAAIALVGSVGKSA
;
A
#
# COMPACT_ATOMS: atom_id res chain seq x y z
N MET A 1 8.06 5.79 -17.81
CA MET A 1 8.77 4.52 -17.56
C MET A 1 8.24 3.99 -16.23
N HIS A 2 7.29 3.06 -16.22
CA HIS A 2 6.86 2.44 -14.96
C HIS A 2 7.91 1.41 -14.56
N PHE A 3 8.79 1.77 -13.64
CA PHE A 3 9.73 0.81 -13.07
C PHE A 3 8.90 -0.19 -12.26
N LEU A 4 8.83 -1.43 -12.74
CA LEU A 4 8.34 -2.57 -11.96
C LEU A 4 9.34 -2.81 -10.82
N ALA A 5 9.14 -2.13 -9.71
CA ALA A 5 9.83 -2.41 -8.45
C ALA A 5 9.17 -3.63 -7.80
N ALA A 6 10.00 -4.52 -7.27
CA ALA A 6 9.56 -5.52 -6.31
C ALA A 6 9.40 -4.82 -4.96
N LEU A 7 8.17 -4.44 -4.60
CA LEU A 7 7.88 -3.90 -3.29
C LEU A 7 7.94 -5.05 -2.29
N ARG A 8 8.75 -4.93 -1.25
CA ARG A 8 8.87 -5.96 -0.21
C ARG A 8 8.95 -5.29 1.16
N GLY A 9 8.14 -5.79 2.08
CA GLY A 9 8.08 -5.22 3.41
C GLY A 9 7.00 -5.85 4.26
N GLU A 10 6.80 -5.28 5.43
CA GLU A 10 5.75 -5.67 6.35
C GLU A 10 4.61 -4.65 6.29
N LEU A 11 3.37 -5.15 6.23
CA LEU A 11 2.19 -4.31 6.38
C LEU A 11 2.08 -3.83 7.83
N ARG A 12 1.90 -2.53 8.02
CA ARG A 12 1.72 -1.90 9.32
C ARG A 12 0.54 -0.94 9.26
N VAL A 13 0.09 -0.49 10.43
CA VAL A 13 -0.86 0.61 10.55
C VAL A 13 -0.05 1.89 10.74
N GLY A 14 -0.18 2.81 9.79
CA GLY A 14 0.39 4.15 9.88
C GLY A 14 -0.60 5.14 10.49
N SER A 15 -0.26 6.42 10.35
CA SER A 15 -1.14 7.53 10.73
C SER A 15 -2.51 7.47 10.04
N GLY A 16 -3.52 8.02 10.71
CA GLY A 16 -4.90 7.98 10.20
C GLY A 16 -5.54 6.59 10.12
N GLY A 17 -4.85 5.53 10.60
CA GLY A 17 -5.32 4.15 10.51
C GLY A 17 -5.05 3.49 9.15
N CYS A 18 -4.21 4.10 8.32
CA CYS A 18 -3.97 3.64 6.94
C CYS A 18 -2.95 2.50 6.91
N LEU A 19 -3.09 1.58 5.95
CA LEU A 19 -2.07 0.54 5.76
C LEU A 19 -0.84 1.13 5.09
N VAL A 20 0.32 0.88 5.70
CA VAL A 20 1.62 1.24 5.17
C VAL A 20 2.48 0.00 4.96
N LEU A 21 3.35 0.04 3.97
CA LEU A 21 4.39 -0.95 3.76
C LEU A 21 5.67 -0.41 4.40
N ARG A 22 6.21 -1.11 5.40
CA ARG A 22 7.52 -0.81 5.97
C ARG A 22 8.57 -1.70 5.32
N ASP A 23 9.52 -1.09 4.61
CA ASP A 23 10.57 -1.81 3.91
C ASP A 23 11.74 -2.21 4.84
N ALA A 24 12.77 -2.81 4.26
CA ALA A 24 13.96 -3.25 4.99
C ALA A 24 14.83 -2.08 5.51
N GLU A 25 14.71 -0.89 4.91
CA GLU A 25 15.40 0.34 5.32
C GLU A 25 14.62 1.10 6.40
N MET A 26 13.53 0.51 6.90
CA MET A 26 12.59 1.10 7.84
C MET A 26 11.79 2.29 7.30
N GLN A 27 11.81 2.53 5.98
CA GLN A 27 10.98 3.53 5.36
C GLN A 27 9.54 3.01 5.26
N SER A 28 8.57 3.90 5.45
CA SER A 28 7.14 3.57 5.43
C SER A 28 6.45 4.30 4.29
N TYR A 29 5.67 3.56 3.51
CA TYR A 29 4.95 4.06 2.35
C TYR A 29 3.49 3.70 2.47
N VAL A 30 2.60 4.66 2.25
CA VAL A 30 1.15 4.35 2.20
C VAL A 30 0.89 3.41 1.04
N VAL A 31 0.16 2.32 1.31
CA VAL A 31 -0.14 1.32 0.29
C VAL A 31 -1.36 1.73 -0.50
N VAL A 32 -1.17 1.88 -1.80
CA VAL A 32 -2.27 2.06 -2.76
C VAL A 32 -2.52 0.72 -3.43
N TRP A 33 -3.70 0.17 -3.17
CA TRP A 33 -4.10 -1.15 -3.65
C TRP A 33 -4.65 -1.10 -5.08
N PRO A 34 -4.49 -2.19 -5.86
CA PRO A 34 -5.10 -2.30 -7.17
C PRO A 34 -6.63 -2.40 -7.06
N PRO A 35 -7.37 -2.17 -8.18
CA PRO A 35 -8.82 -2.31 -8.21
C PRO A 35 -9.31 -3.68 -7.71
N GLY A 36 -10.46 -3.69 -7.03
CA GLY A 36 -11.10 -4.90 -6.52
C GLY A 36 -10.57 -5.38 -5.16
N VAL A 37 -9.59 -4.68 -4.57
CA VAL A 37 -9.19 -4.89 -3.17
C VAL A 37 -10.21 -4.23 -2.23
N THR A 38 -10.64 -4.96 -1.21
CA THR A 38 -11.63 -4.46 -0.23
C THR A 38 -11.07 -4.50 1.18
N LEU A 39 -11.56 -3.63 2.06
CA LEU A 39 -11.25 -3.72 3.49
C LEU A 39 -11.78 -5.04 4.09
N LEU A 40 -11.08 -5.57 5.10
CA LEU A 40 -11.62 -6.67 5.91
C LEU A 40 -12.70 -6.12 6.85
N THR A 41 -13.79 -6.87 7.00
CA THR A 41 -14.93 -6.53 7.87
C THR A 41 -15.02 -7.42 9.10
N ASP A 42 -13.97 -8.18 9.41
CA ASP A 42 -13.91 -9.19 10.48
C ASP A 42 -13.19 -8.68 11.74
N GLY A 43 -13.04 -7.36 11.88
CA GLY A 43 -12.38 -6.71 13.01
C GLY A 43 -10.84 -6.68 12.93
N ARG A 44 -10.24 -7.37 11.95
CA ARG A 44 -8.79 -7.26 11.69
C ARG A 44 -8.50 -6.05 10.81
N ILE A 45 -7.35 -5.41 11.06
CA ILE A 45 -6.86 -4.32 10.21
C ILE A 45 -6.15 -4.93 9.00
N GLY A 46 -6.76 -4.81 7.82
CA GLY A 46 -6.24 -5.43 6.61
C GLY A 46 -7.18 -5.31 5.42
N VAL A 47 -6.77 -5.94 4.32
CA VAL A 47 -7.53 -6.00 3.07
C VAL A 47 -7.74 -7.43 2.59
N ARG A 48 -8.76 -7.63 1.76
CA ARG A 48 -8.94 -8.81 0.94
C ARG A 48 -8.51 -8.51 -0.48
N VAL A 49 -7.50 -9.23 -0.95
CA VAL A 49 -6.96 -9.11 -2.30
C VAL A 49 -7.48 -10.27 -3.15
N PRO A 50 -8.07 -10.01 -4.35
CA PRO A 50 -8.52 -11.06 -5.25
C PRO A 50 -7.42 -12.09 -5.53
N LYS A 51 -7.76 -13.38 -5.51
CA LYS A 51 -6.86 -14.53 -5.76
C LYS A 51 -5.74 -14.76 -4.74
N VAL A 52 -5.49 -13.82 -3.82
CA VAL A 52 -4.46 -13.93 -2.77
C VAL A 52 -5.09 -14.22 -1.41
N GLY A 53 -6.22 -13.57 -1.10
CA GLY A 53 -6.92 -13.71 0.18
C GLY A 53 -6.72 -12.52 1.11
N ALA A 54 -6.78 -12.77 2.42
CA ALA A 54 -6.66 -11.73 3.44
C ALA A 54 -5.18 -11.39 3.70
N LEU A 55 -4.85 -10.10 3.69
CA LEU A 55 -3.58 -9.56 4.14
C LEU A 55 -3.83 -8.59 5.29
N THR A 56 -3.14 -8.78 6.41
CA THR A 56 -3.36 -8.01 7.64
C THR A 56 -2.10 -7.27 8.07
N ALA A 57 -2.27 -6.25 8.91
CA ALA A 57 -1.14 -5.66 9.62
C ALA A 57 -0.34 -6.76 10.33
N GLY A 58 0.99 -6.73 10.18
CA GLY A 58 1.92 -7.77 10.61
C GLY A 58 2.35 -8.74 9.49
N ASP A 59 1.60 -8.82 8.39
CA ASP A 59 1.97 -9.70 7.28
C ASP A 59 3.16 -9.13 6.50
N ARG A 60 4.11 -10.01 6.15
CA ARG A 60 5.15 -9.71 5.19
C ARG A 60 4.66 -10.02 3.78
N ILE A 61 4.82 -9.07 2.86
CA ILE A 61 4.32 -9.19 1.50
C ILE A 61 5.43 -8.95 0.48
N SER A 62 5.20 -9.45 -0.74
CA SER A 62 5.94 -9.06 -1.92
C SER A 62 4.96 -8.71 -3.03
N ALA A 63 5.22 -7.60 -3.71
CA ALA A 63 4.33 -7.04 -4.71
C ALA A 63 5.09 -6.57 -5.94
N GLY A 64 4.49 -6.71 -7.11
CA GLY A 64 4.92 -5.96 -8.29
C GLY A 64 4.27 -4.59 -8.27
N GLY A 65 5.04 -3.52 -8.44
CA GLY A 65 4.56 -2.17 -8.27
C GLY A 65 5.61 -1.10 -8.50
N GLY A 66 5.45 0.05 -7.85
CA GLY A 66 6.39 1.16 -7.87
C GLY A 66 6.26 2.04 -6.63
N TYR A 67 7.30 2.82 -6.34
CA TYR A 67 7.24 3.92 -5.38
C TYR A 67 7.02 5.20 -6.17
N GLU A 68 6.12 6.06 -5.69
CA GLU A 68 5.89 7.39 -6.27
C GLU A 68 5.88 8.42 -5.14
N GLU A 69 6.46 9.59 -5.38
CA GLU A 69 6.33 10.72 -4.45
C GLU A 69 4.88 11.19 -4.43
N LEU A 70 4.40 11.59 -3.25
CA LEU A 70 3.08 12.18 -3.14
C LEU A 70 3.07 13.52 -3.89
N PRO A 71 2.13 13.72 -4.85
CA PRO A 71 2.10 14.97 -5.58
C PRO A 71 1.87 16.13 -4.60
N THR A 72 2.70 17.15 -4.70
CA THR A 72 2.66 18.35 -3.84
C THR A 72 1.35 19.14 -3.98
N VAL A 73 0.61 18.86 -5.05
CA VAL A 73 -0.70 19.41 -5.37
C VAL A 73 -1.68 18.24 -5.53
N ALA A 74 -2.83 18.34 -4.86
CA ALA A 74 -3.94 17.38 -4.94
C ALA A 74 -4.58 17.39 -6.34
N GLN A 75 -3.85 16.93 -7.34
CA GLN A 75 -4.36 16.70 -8.68
C GLN A 75 -4.69 15.22 -8.78
N PRO A 76 -5.96 14.83 -8.60
CA PRO A 76 -6.37 13.48 -8.94
C PRO A 76 -6.04 13.25 -10.42
N SER A 77 -5.20 12.26 -10.68
CA SER A 77 -5.05 11.71 -12.02
C SER A 77 -5.80 10.39 -12.05
N ASP A 78 -6.25 9.96 -13.22
CA ASP A 78 -6.90 8.65 -13.38
C ASP A 78 -6.01 7.47 -12.95
N LEU A 79 -4.71 7.71 -12.74
CA LEU A 79 -3.71 6.73 -12.35
C LEU A 79 -3.50 6.64 -10.82
N TYR A 80 -3.87 7.68 -10.05
CA TYR A 80 -3.56 7.76 -8.63
C TYR A 80 -4.77 8.21 -7.81
N PRO A 81 -5.33 7.38 -6.93
CA PRO A 81 -6.34 7.83 -5.99
C PRO A 81 -5.73 8.86 -5.04
N LEU A 82 -6.53 9.86 -4.67
CA LEU A 82 -6.14 10.82 -3.63
C LEU A 82 -5.89 10.06 -2.33
N VAL A 83 -4.68 10.19 -1.78
CA VAL A 83 -4.38 9.71 -0.43
C VAL A 83 -5.04 10.66 0.57
N PRO A 84 -5.86 10.14 1.50
CA PRO A 84 -6.49 10.99 2.51
C PRO A 84 -5.43 11.75 3.33
N PRO A 85 -5.64 13.03 3.68
CA PRO A 85 -4.66 13.84 4.41
C PRO A 85 -4.18 13.21 5.72
N GLU A 86 -5.05 12.47 6.41
CA GLU A 86 -4.73 11.73 7.64
C GLU A 86 -3.74 10.58 7.43
N CYS A 87 -3.59 10.08 6.21
CA CYS A 87 -2.58 9.08 5.83
C CYS A 87 -1.24 9.73 5.40
N ASN A 88 -1.20 11.05 5.20
CA ASN A 88 -0.16 11.75 4.45
C ASN A 88 1.11 12.09 5.27
N ASP A 89 1.39 11.34 6.34
CA ASP A 89 2.60 11.51 7.17
C ASP A 89 3.84 10.85 6.54
N VAL A 90 3.74 10.41 5.28
CA VAL A 90 4.82 9.76 4.53
C VAL A 90 5.21 10.60 3.31
N ALA A 91 6.46 10.50 2.88
CA ALA A 91 6.95 11.23 1.71
C ALA A 91 6.54 10.59 0.36
N ALA A 92 6.21 9.29 0.36
CA ALA A 92 5.94 8.52 -0.85
C ALA A 92 4.91 7.41 -0.62
N ILE A 93 4.28 6.96 -1.72
CA ILE A 93 3.32 5.85 -1.76
C ILE A 93 3.94 4.62 -2.41
N ALA A 94 3.47 3.45 -2.00
CA ALA A 94 3.74 2.18 -2.65
C ALA A 94 2.52 1.76 -3.46
N LEU A 95 2.64 1.83 -4.79
CA LEU A 95 1.58 1.46 -5.73
C LEU A 95 1.68 -0.02 -6.07
N VAL A 96 0.69 -0.77 -5.63
CA VAL A 96 0.63 -2.23 -5.85
C VAL A 96 -0.11 -2.52 -7.14
N GLY A 97 0.58 -3.10 -8.13
CA GLY A 97 -0.02 -3.63 -9.35
C GLY A 97 -0.39 -5.12 -9.23
N SER A 98 0.39 -5.89 -8.47
CA SER A 98 0.10 -7.29 -8.12
C SER A 98 0.70 -7.62 -6.76
N VAL A 99 0.09 -8.51 -5.99
CA VAL A 99 0.55 -8.83 -4.62
C VAL A 99 0.56 -10.34 -4.37
N GLY A 100 1.49 -10.78 -3.54
CA GLY A 100 1.54 -12.12 -2.96
C GLY A 100 2.00 -12.07 -1.49
N LYS A 101 1.60 -13.07 -0.71
CA LYS A 101 2.09 -13.24 0.66
C LYS A 101 3.48 -13.87 0.62
N SER A 102 4.42 -13.31 1.38
CA SER A 102 5.78 -13.84 1.46
C SER A 102 5.93 -14.66 2.72
N ALA A 103 6.54 -15.84 2.58
CA ALA A 103 6.90 -16.70 3.71
C ALA A 103 7.97 -16.04 4.60
#